data_AF-A0A4U3B662-F1
#
_entry.id   AF-A0A4U3B662-F1
#
_cell.length_a   1.000
_cell.length_b   1.000
_cell.length_c   1.000
_cell.angle_alpha   90.00
_cell.angle_beta   90.00
_cell.angle_gamma   90.00
#
_symmetry.space_group_name_H-M   'P 1'
#
loop_
_entity.id
_entity.type
_entity.pdbx_description
1 polymer ?
#
loop_
_entity_poly.entity_id
_entity_poly.type
_entity_poly.pdbx_seq_one_letter_code
_entity_poly.pdbx_strand_id
1 'polypeptide(L)'
;RKAACNFVKDNYDLQYSPENETIVTIGASEAIDIAFRTILEPGTEVILPAPIYPGYEPIIRLCGATPIFIDVCETGFRLTAEALENAITEKTRCVVLPYPSNPTGVTLSKEELQDIVDVLKDKNIFVLSDEIYSELVYEQKHTSI
;
A
#
# COMPACT_ATOMS: atom_id res chain seq x y z
N ARG A 1 20.06 -1.04 6.53
CA ARG A 1 19.52 0.35 6.52
C ARG A 1 20.16 1.19 5.43
N LYS A 2 21.40 1.69 5.55
CA LYS A 2 22.05 2.50 4.48
C LYS A 2 21.94 1.91 3.07
N ALA A 3 22.28 0.63 2.91
CA ALA A 3 22.15 -0.05 1.61
C ALA A 3 20.69 -0.14 1.10
N ALA A 4 19.71 -0.31 2.00
CA ALA A 4 18.30 -0.32 1.62
C ALA A 4 17.83 1.07 1.17
N CYS A 5 18.25 2.14 1.86
CA CYS A 5 17.98 3.52 1.45
C CYS A 5 18.61 3.83 0.09
N ASN A 6 19.85 3.41 -0.15
CA ASN A 6 20.50 3.57 -1.46
C ASN A 6 19.74 2.79 -2.55
N PHE A 7 19.29 1.57 -2.25
CA PHE A 7 18.51 0.77 -3.19
C PHE A 7 17.24 1.50 -3.65
N VAL A 8 16.43 2.04 -2.72
CA VAL A 8 15.19 2.75 -3.11
C VAL A 8 15.47 4.10 -3.76
N LYS A 9 16.59 4.77 -3.41
CA LYS A 9 17.05 5.98 -4.09
C LYS A 9 17.41 5.72 -5.54
N ASP A 10 18.25 4.73 -5.79
CA ASP A 10 18.79 4.46 -7.12
C ASP A 10 17.72 3.87 -8.05
N ASN A 11 16.79 3.08 -7.51
CA ASN A 11 15.75 2.42 -8.31
C ASN A 11 14.46 3.25 -8.46
N TYR A 12 14.05 3.97 -7.40
CA TYR A 12 12.74 4.62 -7.31
C TYR A 12 12.80 6.13 -7.01
N ASP A 13 13.99 6.73 -6.94
CA ASP A 13 14.20 8.15 -6.64
C ASP A 13 13.67 8.59 -5.25
N LEU A 14 13.63 7.65 -4.29
CA LEU A 14 13.20 7.90 -2.92
C LEU A 14 14.38 8.10 -1.98
N GLN A 15 14.37 9.16 -1.19
CA GLN A 15 15.43 9.46 -0.23
C GLN A 15 14.92 9.36 1.20
N TYR A 16 15.50 8.45 1.97
CA TYR A 16 15.19 8.25 3.40
C TYR A 16 16.46 8.30 4.24
N SER A 17 16.35 8.82 5.47
CA SER A 17 17.37 8.73 6.50
C SER A 17 17.43 7.30 7.07
N PRO A 18 18.58 6.63 6.95
CA PRO A 18 18.77 5.31 7.52
C PRO A 18 18.58 5.26 9.03
N GLU A 19 18.73 6.37 9.74
CA GLU A 19 18.74 6.45 11.19
C GLU A 19 17.33 6.43 11.80
N ASN A 20 16.37 7.13 11.18
CA ASN A 20 15.03 7.36 11.74
C ASN A 20 13.86 7.11 10.76
N GLU A 21 14.11 6.90 9.47
CA GLU A 21 13.08 6.63 8.45
C GLU A 21 13.18 5.22 7.86
N THR A 22 14.00 4.34 8.45
CA THR A 22 14.15 2.95 7.99
C THR A 22 14.28 1.99 9.16
N ILE A 23 13.41 0.98 9.17
CA ILE A 23 13.39 -0.12 10.15
C ILE A 23 13.63 -1.43 9.39
N VAL A 24 14.45 -2.33 9.96
CA VAL A 24 14.65 -3.68 9.43
C VAL A 24 13.85 -4.64 10.31
N THR A 25 13.04 -5.48 9.69
CA THR A 25 12.15 -6.45 10.33
C THR A 25 12.45 -7.86 9.85
N ILE A 26 11.85 -8.86 10.50
CA ILE A 26 11.80 -10.27 10.13
C ILE A 26 10.81 -10.43 8.98
N GLY A 27 11.22 -9.96 7.80
CA GLY A 27 10.43 -9.98 6.57
C GLY A 27 9.34 -8.89 6.52
N ALA A 28 8.72 -8.78 5.34
CA ALA A 28 7.70 -7.76 5.08
C ALA A 28 6.43 -7.96 5.91
N SER A 29 6.07 -9.20 6.23
CA SER A 29 4.89 -9.48 7.07
C SER A 29 5.00 -8.86 8.47
N GLU A 30 6.19 -8.86 9.10
CA GLU A 30 6.39 -8.17 10.38
C GLU A 30 6.37 -6.64 10.21
N ALA A 31 6.88 -6.12 9.08
CA ALA A 31 6.79 -4.68 8.80
C ALA A 31 5.32 -4.21 8.68
N ILE A 32 4.48 -4.98 8.00
CA ILE A 32 3.03 -4.73 7.88
C ILE A 32 2.36 -4.80 9.26
N ASP A 33 2.69 -5.81 10.08
CA ASP A 33 2.14 -5.94 11.44
C ASP A 33 2.47 -4.71 12.30
N ILE A 34 3.73 -4.30 12.33
CA ILE A 34 4.19 -3.14 13.10
C ILE A 34 3.53 -1.86 12.56
N ALA A 35 3.46 -1.67 11.25
CA ALA A 35 2.82 -0.51 10.64
C ALA A 35 1.35 -0.41 11.05
N PHE A 36 0.57 -1.48 10.89
CA PHE A 36 -0.83 -1.50 11.28
C PHE A 36 -1.05 -1.28 12.77
N ARG A 37 -0.29 -1.94 13.65
CA ARG A 37 -0.37 -1.70 15.10
C ARG A 37 -0.01 -0.28 15.51
N THR A 38 0.76 0.43 14.70
CA THR A 38 1.17 1.81 14.97
C THR A 38 0.11 2.81 14.52
N ILE A 39 -0.52 2.59 13.37
CA ILE A 39 -1.40 3.59 12.75
C ILE A 39 -2.89 3.34 12.96
N LEU A 40 -3.30 2.10 13.25
CA LEU A 40 -4.70 1.72 13.38
C LEU A 40 -5.21 1.86 14.82
N GLU A 41 -6.46 2.27 14.93
CA GLU A 41 -7.20 2.35 16.18
C GLU A 41 -8.49 1.54 16.06
N PRO A 42 -9.03 0.97 17.16
CA PRO A 42 -10.31 0.27 17.12
C PRO A 42 -11.43 1.12 16.52
N GLY A 43 -12.20 0.53 15.60
CA GLY A 43 -13.29 1.21 14.89
C GLY A 43 -12.88 1.99 13.63
N THR A 44 -11.59 2.04 13.29
CA THR A 44 -11.11 2.58 12.01
C THR A 44 -11.28 1.60 10.86
N GLU A 45 -11.16 2.08 9.64
CA GLU A 45 -11.31 1.33 8.39
C GLU A 45 -9.99 1.29 7.60
N VAL A 46 -9.71 0.15 6.96
CA VAL A 46 -8.56 -0.04 6.07
C VAL A 46 -9.05 -0.51 4.72
N ILE A 47 -8.77 0.26 3.66
CA ILE A 47 -9.20 -0.07 2.30
C ILE A 47 -8.20 -1.04 1.65
N LEU A 48 -8.72 -2.12 1.05
CA LEU A 48 -7.97 -3.17 0.36
C LEU A 48 -8.52 -3.42 -1.06
N PRO A 49 -7.71 -3.32 -2.13
CA PRO A 49 -8.14 -3.65 -3.50
C PRO A 49 -8.12 -5.16 -3.75
N ALA A 50 -9.25 -5.84 -3.58
CA ALA A 50 -9.37 -7.29 -3.65
C ALA A 50 -9.48 -7.82 -5.10
N PRO A 51 -8.86 -8.98 -5.43
CA PRO A 51 -8.21 -9.93 -4.52
C PRO A 51 -6.81 -9.48 -4.05
N ILE A 52 -6.47 -9.83 -2.80
CA ILE A 52 -5.23 -9.41 -2.11
C ILE A 52 -4.47 -10.59 -1.51
N TYR A 53 -3.21 -10.35 -1.12
CA TYR A 53 -2.47 -11.22 -0.22
C TYR A 53 -3.22 -11.36 1.13
N PRO A 54 -3.59 -12.58 1.56
CA PRO A 54 -4.49 -12.78 2.70
C PRO A 54 -3.91 -12.36 4.06
N GLY A 55 -2.62 -12.00 4.14
CA GLY A 55 -1.99 -11.62 5.40
C GLY A 55 -2.41 -10.26 5.97
N TYR A 56 -3.00 -9.36 5.17
CA TYR A 56 -3.41 -8.04 5.68
C TYR A 56 -4.62 -8.12 6.63
N GLU A 57 -5.68 -8.83 6.21
CA GLU A 57 -6.97 -8.84 6.91
C GLU A 57 -6.88 -9.30 8.37
N PRO A 58 -6.19 -10.41 8.72
CA PRO A 58 -6.09 -10.86 10.09
C PRO A 58 -5.50 -9.81 11.05
N ILE A 59 -4.50 -9.05 10.58
CA ILE A 59 -3.82 -8.02 11.37
C ILE A 59 -4.71 -6.80 11.56
N ILE A 60 -5.40 -6.37 10.49
CA ILE A 60 -6.37 -5.26 10.54
C ILE A 60 -7.45 -5.57 11.58
N ARG A 61 -8.04 -6.77 11.53
CA ARG A 61 -9.05 -7.22 12.50
C ARG A 61 -8.49 -7.33 13.92
N LEU A 62 -7.25 -7.81 14.07
CA LEU A 62 -6.58 -7.90 15.36
C LEU A 62 -6.37 -6.53 16.02
N CYS A 63 -6.17 -5.48 15.22
CA CYS A 63 -6.10 -4.10 15.70
C CYS A 63 -7.48 -3.48 16.02
N GLY A 64 -8.57 -4.23 15.86
CA GLY A 64 -9.94 -3.75 16.05
C GLY A 64 -10.45 -2.86 14.91
N ALA A 65 -9.75 -2.82 13.78
CA ALA A 65 -10.14 -2.10 12.58
C ALA A 65 -10.95 -3.00 11.62
N THR A 66 -11.64 -2.38 10.66
CA THR A 66 -12.49 -3.05 9.67
C THR A 66 -11.83 -3.01 8.29
N PRO A 67 -11.55 -4.16 7.66
CA PRO A 67 -11.14 -4.17 6.26
C PRO A 67 -12.33 -3.82 5.36
N ILE A 68 -12.14 -2.85 4.48
CA ILE A 68 -13.10 -2.44 3.45
C ILE A 68 -12.54 -2.87 2.09
N PHE A 69 -13.22 -3.82 1.46
CA PHE A 69 -12.74 -4.39 0.19
C PHE A 69 -13.33 -3.64 -0.99
N ILE A 70 -12.46 -3.26 -1.93
CA ILE A 70 -12.84 -2.79 -3.27
C ILE A 70 -12.59 -3.94 -4.23
N ASP A 71 -13.62 -4.42 -4.91
CA ASP A 71 -13.46 -5.42 -5.97
C ASP A 71 -12.85 -4.77 -7.22
N VAL A 72 -11.65 -5.22 -7.60
CA VAL A 72 -10.93 -4.72 -8.78
C VAL A 72 -10.95 -5.71 -9.95
N CYS A 73 -11.74 -6.79 -9.89
CA CYS A 73 -11.76 -7.80 -10.96
C CYS A 73 -12.17 -7.22 -12.33
N GLU A 74 -13.19 -6.36 -12.34
CA GLU A 74 -13.72 -5.74 -13.57
C GLU A 74 -12.81 -4.63 -14.13
N THR A 75 -11.88 -4.11 -13.32
CA THR A 75 -10.92 -3.08 -13.73
C THR A 75 -9.55 -3.68 -14.12
N GLY A 76 -9.51 -4.97 -14.44
CA GLY A 76 -8.26 -5.67 -14.76
C GLY A 76 -7.30 -5.70 -13.57
N PHE A 77 -7.84 -5.78 -12.35
CA PHE A 77 -7.12 -5.80 -11.06
C PHE A 77 -6.43 -4.49 -10.67
N ARG A 78 -6.85 -3.37 -11.26
CA ARG A 78 -6.32 -2.03 -11.00
C ARG A 78 -7.27 -1.25 -10.10
N LEU A 79 -6.78 -0.73 -8.97
CA LEU A 79 -7.53 0.20 -8.16
C LEU A 79 -7.72 1.52 -8.93
N THR A 80 -8.95 1.97 -9.08
CA THR A 80 -9.27 3.24 -9.74
C THR A 80 -9.53 4.33 -8.72
N ALA A 81 -9.22 5.58 -9.09
CA ALA A 81 -9.49 6.75 -8.26
C ALA A 81 -10.97 6.87 -7.88
N GLU A 82 -11.88 6.63 -8.82
CA GLU A 82 -13.33 6.66 -8.57
C GLU A 82 -13.76 5.61 -7.52
N ALA A 83 -13.30 4.37 -7.66
CA ALA A 83 -13.64 3.31 -6.70
C ALA A 83 -13.07 3.60 -5.31
N LEU A 84 -11.84 4.15 -5.25
CA LEU A 84 -11.22 4.56 -4.01
C LEU A 84 -11.98 5.72 -3.36
N GLU A 85 -12.31 6.77 -4.11
CA GLU A 85 -13.04 7.93 -3.61
C GLU A 85 -14.40 7.54 -3.03
N ASN A 86 -15.13 6.65 -3.71
CA ASN A 86 -16.42 6.13 -3.25
C ASN A 86 -16.33 5.27 -1.98
N ALA A 87 -15.18 4.64 -1.73
CA ALA A 87 -14.97 3.78 -0.56
C ALA A 87 -14.47 4.54 0.67
N ILE A 88 -13.93 5.75 0.49
CA ILE A 88 -13.41 6.57 1.59
C ILE A 88 -14.56 7.07 2.47
N THR A 89 -14.39 6.93 3.77
CA THR A 89 -15.28 7.46 4.80
C THR A 89 -14.47 8.24 5.84
N GLU A 90 -15.16 8.92 6.76
CA GLU A 90 -14.53 9.56 7.92
C GLU A 90 -13.78 8.58 8.85
N LYS A 91 -14.02 7.27 8.71
CA LYS A 91 -13.33 6.22 9.48
C LYS A 91 -12.12 5.65 8.74
N THR A 92 -11.94 5.97 7.46
CA THR A 92 -10.81 5.46 6.68
C THR A 92 -9.51 5.98 7.27
N ARG A 93 -8.67 5.05 7.74
CA ARG A 93 -7.39 5.34 8.38
C ARG A 93 -6.20 5.01 7.50
N CYS A 94 -6.32 3.97 6.68
CA CYS A 94 -5.26 3.50 5.81
C CYS A 94 -5.82 2.97 4.50
N VAL A 95 -5.09 3.17 3.41
CA VAL A 95 -5.28 2.47 2.13
C VAL A 95 -4.05 1.61 1.88
N VAL A 96 -4.23 0.34 1.53
CA VAL A 96 -3.12 -0.53 1.13
C VAL A 96 -3.02 -0.51 -0.40
N LEU A 97 -1.82 -0.25 -0.90
CA LEU A 97 -1.48 -0.32 -2.32
C LEU A 97 -0.46 -1.46 -2.51
N PRO A 98 -0.92 -2.70 -2.75
CA PRO A 98 -0.04 -3.86 -2.89
C PRO A 98 0.32 -4.04 -4.36
N TYR A 99 1.10 -3.13 -4.93
CA TYR A 99 1.48 -3.15 -6.35
C TYR A 99 3.00 -3.18 -6.51
N PRO A 100 3.58 -4.16 -7.25
CA PRO A 100 2.91 -5.21 -8.02
C PRO A 100 2.20 -6.27 -7.15
N SER A 101 1.00 -6.67 -7.57
CA SER A 101 0.06 -7.41 -6.72
C SER A 101 0.31 -8.92 -6.68
N ASN A 102 0.23 -9.47 -5.48
CA ASN A 102 -0.07 -10.88 -5.25
C ASN A 102 -1.56 -10.96 -4.85
N PRO A 103 -2.42 -11.69 -5.59
CA PRO A 103 -2.06 -12.79 -6.51
C PRO A 103 -2.03 -12.44 -8.01
N THR A 104 -2.37 -11.22 -8.41
CA THR A 104 -2.75 -10.95 -9.82
C THR A 104 -1.57 -10.65 -10.74
N GLY A 105 -0.41 -10.28 -10.20
CA GLY A 105 0.77 -9.83 -10.94
C GLY A 105 0.63 -8.44 -11.57
N VAL A 106 -0.52 -7.77 -11.40
CA VAL A 106 -0.79 -6.45 -11.98
C VAL A 106 -0.06 -5.37 -11.18
N THR A 107 0.43 -4.34 -11.88
CA THR A 107 1.00 -3.12 -11.29
C THR A 107 0.32 -1.91 -11.91
N LEU A 108 0.17 -0.82 -11.16
CA LEU A 108 -0.37 0.44 -11.67
C LEU A 108 0.64 1.16 -12.58
N SER A 109 0.15 1.89 -13.58
CA SER A 109 0.95 2.86 -14.32
C SER A 109 1.22 4.10 -13.45
N LYS A 110 2.15 4.96 -13.90
CA LYS A 110 2.45 6.21 -13.21
C LYS A 110 1.22 7.15 -13.18
N GLU A 111 0.47 7.18 -14.27
CA GLU A 111 -0.74 7.99 -14.40
C GLU A 111 -1.84 7.48 -13.47
N GLU A 112 -2.07 6.16 -13.44
CA GLU A 112 -3.04 5.55 -12.52
C GLU A 112 -2.65 5.81 -11.06
N LEU A 113 -1.36 5.71 -10.72
CA LEU A 113 -0.87 6.02 -9.38
C LEU A 113 -1.05 7.50 -9.02
N GLN A 114 -0.84 8.40 -9.99
CA GLN A 114 -1.07 9.84 -9.81
C GLN A 114 -2.55 10.15 -9.53
N ASP A 115 -3.47 9.46 -10.22
CA ASP A 115 -4.91 9.60 -9.97
C ASP A 115 -5.27 9.18 -8.53
N ILE A 116 -4.64 8.11 -8.01
CA ILE A 116 -4.79 7.68 -6.61
C ILE A 116 -4.22 8.74 -5.64
N VAL A 117 -3.04 9.29 -5.93
CA VAL A 117 -2.43 10.36 -5.13
C VAL A 117 -3.35 11.58 -5.07
N ASP A 118 -3.98 11.97 -6.17
CA ASP A 118 -4.85 13.13 -6.22
C ASP A 118 -6.11 12.98 -5.34
N VAL A 119 -6.60 11.75 -5.15
CA VAL A 119 -7.67 11.46 -4.19
C VAL A 119 -7.20 11.60 -2.74
N LEU A 120 -5.96 11.19 -2.44
CA LEU A 120 -5.47 11.00 -1.07
C LEU A 120 -4.67 12.17 -0.48
N LYS A 121 -3.96 12.95 -1.31
CA LYS A 121 -2.93 13.92 -0.88
C LYS A 121 -3.39 14.97 0.13
N ASP A 122 -4.67 15.34 0.09
CA ASP A 122 -5.27 16.36 0.97
C ASP A 122 -6.04 15.74 2.16
N LYS A 123 -5.95 14.40 2.34
CA LYS A 123 -6.65 13.66 3.39
C LYS A 123 -5.67 13.16 4.47
N ASN A 124 -6.14 13.10 5.71
CA ASN A 124 -5.36 12.55 6.83
C ASN A 124 -5.46 11.01 6.87
N ILE A 125 -5.08 10.36 5.76
CA ILE A 125 -5.15 8.91 5.55
C ILE A 125 -3.73 8.40 5.27
N PHE A 126 -3.34 7.31 5.93
CA PHE A 126 -2.08 6.65 5.64
C PHE A 126 -2.15 5.85 4.34
N VAL A 127 -1.03 5.77 3.63
CA VAL A 127 -0.83 4.82 2.53
C VAL A 127 0.19 3.79 2.98
N LEU A 128 -0.19 2.51 2.93
CA LEU A 128 0.75 1.40 3.04
C LEU A 128 1.04 0.90 1.63
N SER A 129 2.19 1.28 1.09
CA SER A 129 2.69 0.76 -0.19
C SER A 129 3.45 -0.56 0.06
N ASP A 130 2.88 -1.68 -0.38
CA ASP A 130 3.56 -2.98 -0.32
C ASP A 130 4.16 -3.29 -1.69
N GLU A 131 5.46 -3.01 -1.79
CA GLU A 131 6.23 -3.05 -3.03
C GLU A 131 7.22 -4.22 -3.06
N ILE A 132 6.95 -5.31 -2.32
CA ILE A 132 7.88 -6.46 -2.23
C ILE A 132 8.25 -7.06 -3.60
N TYR A 133 7.39 -6.89 -4.61
CA TYR A 133 7.59 -7.35 -5.98
C TYR A 133 8.03 -6.25 -6.96
N SER A 134 8.47 -5.09 -6.49
CA SER A 134 8.84 -3.93 -7.32
C SER A 134 9.90 -4.21 -8.40
N GLU A 135 10.76 -5.22 -8.20
CA GLU A 135 11.76 -5.64 -9.20
C GLU A 135 11.25 -6.74 -10.15
N LEU A 136 10.05 -7.29 -9.92
CA LEU A 136 9.44 -8.34 -10.75
C LEU A 136 8.41 -7.76 -11.72
N VAL A 137 8.77 -6.67 -12.41
CA VAL A 137 7.93 -6.03 -13.42
C VAL A 137 8.55 -6.22 -14.81
N TYR A 138 7.75 -6.69 -15.76
CA TYR A 138 8.23 -7.12 -17.09
C TYR A 138 7.94 -6.14 -18.22
N GLU A 139 6.85 -5.39 -18.14
CA GLU A 139 6.36 -4.56 -19.24
C GLU A 139 6.70 -3.08 -19.08
N GLN A 140 6.93 -2.62 -17.85
CA GLN A 140 7.22 -1.23 -17.53
C GLN A 140 8.12 -1.13 -16.30
N LYS A 141 8.71 0.06 -16.07
CA LYS A 141 9.44 0.32 -14.82
C LYS A 141 8.43 0.54 -13.69
N HIS A 142 8.67 -0.09 -12.53
CA HIS A 142 7.91 0.20 -11.31
C HIS A 142 8.03 1.67 -10.91
N THR A 143 6.92 2.24 -10.45
CA THR A 143 6.84 3.60 -9.89
C THR A 143 6.32 3.49 -8.46
N SER A 144 7.09 4.01 -7.51
CA SER A 144 6.69 4.10 -6.10
C SER A 144 5.90 5.39 -5.84
N ILE A 145 5.13 5.43 -4.75
CA ILE A 145 4.23 6.52 -4.36
C ILE A 145 4.85 7.49 -3.35
#